data_AF-A0A7C7E4F1-F1
#
_entry.id   AF-A0A7C7E4F1-F1
#
_cell.length_a   1.000
_cell.length_b   1.000
_cell.length_c   1.000
_cell.angle_alpha   90.00
_cell.angle_beta   90.00
_cell.angle_gamma   90.00
#
_symmetry.space_group_name_H-M   'P 1'
#
loop_
_entity.id
_entity.type
_entity.pdbx_description
1 polymer ?
#
loop_
_entity_poly.entity_id
_entity_poly.type
_entity_poly.pdbx_seq_one_letter_code
_entity_poly.pdbx_strand_id
1 'polypeptide(L)'
;MKRLIIATRNSGKVKEIKELLEGYDFEIMSLKDLGIDVEIEETGSCFKENSLIKARTIQKMTGGMVIADDSGLEVDFLNGAPGIYSSR
;
A
#
# COMPACT_ATOMS: atom_id res chain seq x y z
N MET A 1 17.72 -1.29 -13.50
CA MET A 1 16.55 -1.63 -12.66
C MET A 1 16.80 -1.39 -11.19
N LYS A 2 16.13 -0.37 -10.64
CA LYS A 2 15.98 -0.21 -9.18
C LYS A 2 14.80 -1.07 -8.71
N ARG A 3 14.93 -1.74 -7.58
CA ARG A 3 13.83 -2.52 -6.99
C ARG A 3 12.83 -1.60 -6.29
N LEU A 4 11.55 -1.73 -6.63
CA LEU A 4 10.45 -1.02 -6.00
C LEU A 4 9.49 -2.03 -5.36
N ILE A 5 9.19 -1.87 -4.08
CA ILE A 5 8.37 -2.81 -3.31
C ILE A 5 6.99 -2.19 -3.08
N ILE A 6 5.93 -2.93 -3.38
CA ILE A 6 4.55 -2.54 -3.10
C ILE A 6 4.12 -3.10 -1.74
N ALA A 7 3.90 -2.22 -0.77
CA ALA A 7 3.49 -2.56 0.59
C ALA A 7 1.97 -2.75 0.73
N THR A 8 1.40 -3.69 -0.03
CA THR A 8 -0.02 -4.08 0.08
C THR A 8 -0.22 -5.58 -0.11
N ARG A 9 -1.22 -6.14 0.56
CA ARG A 9 -1.70 -7.52 0.36
C ARG A 9 -2.85 -7.61 -0.65
N ASN A 10 -3.42 -6.47 -1.06
CA ASN A 10 -4.50 -6.44 -2.04
C ASN A 10 -3.94 -6.72 -3.45
N SER A 11 -4.28 -7.88 -4.01
CA SER A 11 -3.81 -8.31 -5.34
C SER A 11 -4.30 -7.40 -6.48
N GLY A 12 -5.49 -6.80 -6.34
CA GLY A 12 -6.01 -5.80 -7.28
C GLY A 12 -5.11 -4.56 -7.34
N LYS A 13 -4.78 -4.00 -6.18
CA LYS A 13 -3.84 -2.86 -6.09
C LYS A 13 -2.46 -3.17 -6.63
N VAL A 14 -1.94 -4.38 -6.34
CA VAL A 14 -0.65 -4.82 -6.90
C VAL A 14 -0.68 -4.81 -8.42
N LYS A 15 -1.78 -5.32 -9.01
CA LYS A 15 -1.96 -5.34 -10.47
C LYS A 15 -2.03 -3.92 -11.03
N GLU A 16 -2.88 -3.06 -10.48
CA GLU A 16 -3.03 -1.67 -10.92
C GLU A 16 -1.72 -0.89 -10.86
N ILE A 17 -0.97 -1.00 -9.76
CA ILE A 17 0.32 -0.31 -9.61
C ILE A 17 1.37 -0.85 -10.59
N LYS A 18 1.38 -2.17 -10.84
CA LYS A 18 2.27 -2.77 -11.84
C LYS A 18 1.94 -2.26 -13.25
N GLU A 19 0.66 -2.14 -13.60
CA GLU A 19 0.21 -1.57 -14.87
C GLU A 19 0.56 -0.08 -15.01
N LEU A 20 0.34 0.72 -13.96
CA LEU A 20 0.66 2.16 -13.97
C LEU A 20 2.16 2.45 -14.13
N LEU A 21 3.01 1.54 -13.67
CA LEU A 21 4.46 1.67 -13.72
C LEU A 21 5.09 0.88 -14.87
N GLU A 22 4.27 0.32 -15.77
CA GLU A 22 4.75 -0.33 -16.98
C GLU A 22 5.54 0.69 -17.84
N GLY A 23 6.69 0.25 -18.37
CA GLY A 23 7.58 1.10 -19.17
C GLY A 23 8.62 1.91 -18.39
N TYR A 24 8.57 1.92 -17.06
CA TYR A 24 9.64 2.49 -16.22
C TYR A 24 10.70 1.44 -15.85
N ASP A 25 11.96 1.87 -15.58
CA ASP A 25 13.09 0.98 -15.21
C ASP A 25 13.04 0.50 -13.73
N PHE A 26 11.91 -0.07 -13.33
CA PHE A 26 11.71 -0.63 -11.99
C PHE A 26 11.49 -2.14 -12.00
N GLU A 27 12.15 -2.85 -11.09
CA GLU A 27 11.79 -4.22 -10.73
C GLU A 27 10.71 -4.15 -9.64
N ILE A 28 9.45 -4.36 -10.02
CA ILE A 28 8.31 -4.20 -9.12
C ILE A 28 8.02 -5.51 -8.39
N MET A 29 8.22 -5.50 -7.08
CA MET A 29 8.02 -6.65 -6.19
C MET A 29 6.82 -6.41 -5.27
N SER A 30 5.91 -7.38 -5.14
CA SER A 30 4.88 -7.38 -4.10
C SER A 30 5.40 -8.03 -2.81
N LEU A 31 4.67 -7.87 -1.70
CA LEU A 31 4.98 -8.58 -0.46
C LEU A 31 5.01 -10.10 -0.66
N LYS A 32 4.08 -10.62 -1.47
CA LYS A 32 4.00 -12.04 -1.83
C LYS A 32 5.24 -12.50 -2.61
N ASP A 33 5.72 -11.69 -3.56
CA ASP A 33 6.93 -12.00 -4.35
C ASP A 33 8.18 -12.08 -3.46
N LEU A 34 8.19 -11.35 -2.32
CA LEU A 34 9.26 -11.36 -1.33
C LEU A 34 9.07 -12.39 -0.20
N GLY A 35 7.97 -13.15 -0.21
CA GLY A 35 7.62 -14.07 0.88
C GLY A 35 7.36 -13.37 2.22
N ILE A 36 7.04 -12.07 2.20
CA ILE A 36 6.72 -11.29 3.40
C ILE A 36 5.23 -11.44 3.70
N ASP A 37 4.93 -12.13 4.79
CA ASP A 37 3.57 -12.23 5.32
C ASP A 37 3.53 -11.57 6.71
N VAL A 38 3.26 -10.27 6.71
CA VAL A 38 3.12 -9.47 7.93
C VAL A 38 1.78 -8.73 7.87
N GLU A 39 1.05 -8.78 8.98
CA GLU A 39 -0.09 -7.92 9.18
C GLU A 39 0.39 -6.57 9.69
N ILE A 40 0.14 -5.51 8.92
CA ILE A 40 0.54 -4.15 9.30
C ILE A 40 -0.65 -3.51 9.98
N GLU A 41 -0.48 -3.17 11.25
CA GLU A 41 -1.52 -2.46 11.99
C GLU A 41 -1.67 -1.03 11.47
N GLU A 42 -2.88 -0.70 11.01
CA GLU A 42 -3.25 0.62 10.48
C GLU A 42 -3.87 1.46 11.60
N THR A 43 -3.01 2.16 12.35
CA THR A 43 -3.39 3.00 13.49
C THR A 43 -3.52 4.49 13.13
N GLY A 44 -3.44 4.82 11.84
CA GLY A 44 -3.56 6.18 11.36
C GLY A 44 -4.99 6.71 11.45
N SER A 45 -5.11 8.02 11.59
CA SER A 45 -6.37 8.77 11.61
C SER A 45 -6.86 9.18 10.22
N CYS A 46 -6.04 8.97 9.18
CA CYS A 46 -6.37 9.25 7.78
C CYS A 46 -5.62 8.32 6.83
N PHE A 47 -6.05 8.27 5.56
CA PHE A 47 -5.43 7.42 4.52
C PHE A 47 -3.93 7.65 4.38
N LYS A 48 -3.50 8.93 4.43
CA LYS A 48 -2.08 9.29 4.32
C LYS A 48 -1.24 8.65 5.42
N GLU A 49 -1.74 8.63 6.66
CA GLU A 49 -1.03 8.05 7.80
C GLU A 49 -0.94 6.53 7.68
N ASN A 50 -2.04 5.86 7.33
CA ASN A 50 -2.04 4.41 7.09
C ASN A 50 -1.09 4.01 5.95
N SER A 51 -1.13 4.72 4.83
CA SER A 51 -0.19 4.49 3.72
C SER A 51 1.27 4.67 4.16
N LEU A 52 1.56 5.72 4.94
CA LEU A 52 2.91 5.94 5.46
C LEU A 52 3.37 4.86 6.45
N ILE A 53 2.47 4.38 7.32
CA ILE A 53 2.73 3.26 8.24
C ILE A 53 3.11 2.02 7.43
N LYS A 54 2.30 1.65 6.43
CA LYS A 54 2.57 0.52 5.53
C LYS A 54 3.94 0.64 4.85
N ALA A 55 4.23 1.78 4.24
CA ALA A 55 5.49 2.01 3.57
C ALA A 55 6.69 1.89 4.53
N ARG A 56 6.62 2.55 5.70
CA ARG A 56 7.71 2.55 6.69
C ARG A 56 7.96 1.18 7.29
N THR A 57 6.91 0.41 7.58
CA THR A 57 7.04 -0.94 8.14
C THR A 57 7.81 -1.84 7.18
N ILE A 58 7.42 -1.86 5.90
CA ILE A 58 8.11 -2.68 4.89
C ILE A 58 9.50 -2.13 4.57
N GLN A 59 9.70 -0.81 4.59
CA GLN A 59 11.01 -0.20 4.37
C GLN A 59 11.98 -0.59 5.50
N LYS A 60 11.54 -0.59 6.76
CA LYS A 60 12.36 -1.05 7.89
C LYS A 60 12.77 -2.51 7.77
N MET A 61 11.90 -3.37 7.25
CA MET A 61 12.19 -4.80 7.08
C MET A 61 13.14 -5.09 5.91
N THR A 62 13.03 -4.32 4.82
CA THR A 62 13.70 -4.65 3.55
C THR A 62 14.87 -3.73 3.22
N GLY A 63 14.95 -2.55 3.84
CA GLY A 63 15.87 -1.48 3.46
C GLY A 63 15.62 -0.89 2.06
N GLY A 64 14.59 -1.36 1.36
CA GLY A 64 14.34 -1.05 -0.05
C GLY A 64 13.54 0.22 -0.27
N MET A 65 13.37 0.58 -1.54
CA MET A 65 12.44 1.61 -1.97
C MET A 65 11.03 1.04 -1.96
N VAL A 66 10.12 1.69 -1.23
CA VAL A 66 8.77 1.18 -0.98
C VAL A 66 7.74 2.20 -1.40
N ILE A 67 6.68 1.73 -2.06
CA ILE A 67 5.43 2.46 -2.26
C ILE A 67 4.32 1.75 -1.48
N ALA A 68 3.41 2.54 -0.92
CA ALA A 68 2.20 2.06 -0.29
C ALA A 68 1.04 2.92 -0.75
N ASP A 69 -0.16 2.37 -0.59
CA ASP A 69 -1.41 3.04 -0.89
C ASP A 69 -2.43 2.73 0.20
N ASP A 70 -3.25 3.71 0.53
CA ASP A 70 -4.44 3.53 1.36
C ASP A 70 -5.62 4.26 0.74
N SER A 71 -6.75 3.58 0.69
CA SER A 71 -7.91 4.05 -0.07
C SER A 71 -9.20 3.65 0.65
N GLY A 72 -10.24 4.44 0.47
CA GLY A 72 -11.58 4.14 0.97
C GLY A 72 -12.65 4.91 0.22
N LEU A 73 -13.89 4.65 0.60
CA LEU A 73 -15.08 5.38 0.20
C LEU A 73 -15.42 6.41 1.28
N GLU A 74 -15.56 7.66 0.89
CA GLU A 74 -16.07 8.72 1.74
C GLU A 74 -17.41 9.20 1.18
N VAL A 75 -18.42 9.30 2.04
CA VAL A 75 -19.75 9.79 1.67
C VAL A 75 -20.03 11.07 2.45
N ASP A 76 -20.20 12.18 1.75
CA ASP A 76 -20.42 13.51 2.34
C ASP A 76 -21.61 13.53 3.31
N PHE A 77 -22.74 12.91 2.92
CA PHE A 77 -23.94 12.83 3.78
C PHE A 77 -23.72 12.01 5.07
N LEU A 78 -22.71 11.14 5.08
CA LEU A 78 -22.33 10.33 6.23
C LEU A 78 -21.09 10.91 6.95
N ASN A 79 -20.78 12.19 6.73
CA ASN A 79 -19.59 12.86 7.28
C ASN A 79 -18.28 12.12 6.95
N GLY A 80 -18.16 11.63 5.72
CA GLY A 80 -16.97 10.92 5.25
C GLY A 80 -16.93 9.44 5.61
N ALA A 81 -17.93 8.88 6.31
CA ALA A 81 -17.98 7.45 6.55
C ALA A 81 -18.28 6.66 5.25
N PRO A 82 -17.75 5.42 5.10
CA PRO A 82 -16.92 4.68 6.06
C PRO A 82 -15.45 5.14 6.16
N GLY A 83 -14.92 5.89 5.20
CA GLY A 83 -13.57 6.48 5.25
C GLY A 83 -12.48 5.42 5.39
N ILE A 84 -11.57 5.58 6.34
CA ILE A 84 -10.49 4.63 6.62
C ILE A 84 -10.98 3.21 6.99
N TYR A 85 -12.26 3.04 7.33
CA TYR A 85 -12.86 1.75 7.67
C TYR A 85 -13.51 1.04 6.48
N SER A 86 -13.35 1.55 5.26
CA SER A 86 -14.02 1.05 4.05
C SER A 86 -13.83 -0.44 3.75
N SER A 87 -12.73 -1.02 4.23
CA SER A 87 -12.40 -2.44 3.99
C SER A 87 -12.85 -3.37 5.13
N ARG A 88 -13.54 -2.86 6.16
CA ARG A 88 -13.94 -3.59 7.38
C ARG A 88 -15.45 -3.61 7.56
#